data_AF-A0A326QM25-F1
#
_entry.id   AF-A0A326QM25-F1
#
_cell.length_a   1.000
_cell.length_b   1.000
_cell.length_c   1.000
_cell.angle_alpha   90.00
_cell.angle_beta   90.00
_cell.angle_gamma   90.00
#
_symmetry.space_group_name_H-M   'P 1'
#
loop_
_entity.id
_entity.type
_entity.pdbx_description
1 polymer ?
#
loop_
_entity_poly.entity_id
_entity_poly.type
_entity_poly.pdbx_seq_one_letter_code
_entity_poly.pdbx_strand_id
1 'polypeptide(L)'
;MQFHGSLDELKSIVTSLDHPGHWEHKGAYEMFVFDEKQTNLRLNWWPDSGAITLVGDPADRDSYQAALAGLLDASTSSAAPAHES
;
A
#
# COMPACT_ATOMS: atom_id res chain seq x y z
N MET A 1 -8.39 3.62 2.17
CA MET A 1 -7.33 4.66 2.03
C MET A 1 -7.24 5.03 0.55
N GLN A 2 -6.55 6.12 0.20
CA GLN A 2 -6.30 6.49 -1.19
C GLN A 2 -4.81 6.73 -1.44
N PHE A 3 -4.35 6.39 -2.63
CA PHE A 3 -3.00 6.61 -3.12
C PHE A 3 -3.03 6.78 -4.64
N HIS A 4 -2.61 7.95 -5.12
CA HIS A 4 -2.66 8.35 -6.54
C HIS A 4 -1.26 8.37 -7.20
N GLY A 5 -0.28 7.71 -6.60
CA GLY A 5 1.04 7.52 -7.19
C GLY A 5 1.10 6.33 -8.15
N SER A 6 2.31 5.98 -8.55
CA SER A 6 2.60 4.83 -9.41
C SER A 6 2.67 3.50 -8.63
N LEU A 7 2.57 2.39 -9.36
CA LEU A 7 2.74 1.05 -8.77
C LEU A 7 4.13 0.89 -8.11
N ASP A 8 5.18 1.44 -8.72
CA ASP A 8 6.54 1.30 -8.19
C ASP A 8 6.75 2.08 -6.89
N GLU A 9 6.11 3.24 -6.76
CA GLU A 9 6.07 3.98 -5.50
C GLU A 9 5.29 3.20 -4.43
N LEU A 10 4.13 2.65 -4.78
CA LEU A 10 3.36 1.82 -3.85
C LEU A 10 4.15 0.58 -3.40
N LYS A 11 4.84 -0.10 -4.32
CA LYS A 11 5.73 -1.24 -4.01
C LYS A 11 6.83 -0.85 -3.04
N SER A 12 7.44 0.32 -3.24
CA SER A 12 8.49 0.83 -2.36
C SER A 12 7.97 1.12 -0.95
N ILE A 13 6.76 1.69 -0.86
CA ILE A 13 6.05 1.92 0.41
C ILE A 13 5.73 0.61 1.11
N VAL A 14 5.13 -0.36 0.42
CA VAL A 14 4.79 -1.67 0.98
C VAL A 14 6.05 -2.42 1.42
N THR A 15 7.14 -2.34 0.66
CA THR A 15 8.44 -2.92 1.05
C THR A 15 8.96 -2.33 2.36
N SER A 16 8.70 -1.04 2.62
CA SER A 16 9.11 -0.35 3.85
C SER A 16 8.33 -0.81 5.08
N LEU A 17 7.26 -1.59 4.92
CA LEU A 17 6.56 -2.23 6.02
C LEU A 17 7.34 -3.44 6.59
N ASP A 18 8.37 -3.93 5.88
CA ASP A 18 9.21 -5.07 6.29
C ASP A 18 8.43 -6.38 6.51
N HIS A 19 7.39 -6.60 5.69
CA HIS A 19 6.61 -7.83 5.71
C HIS A 19 6.75 -8.62 4.40
N PRO A 20 6.99 -9.93 4.47
CA PRO A 20 7.19 -10.76 3.28
C PRO A 20 5.88 -10.96 2.52
N GLY A 21 5.98 -11.00 1.19
CA GLY A 21 4.85 -11.25 0.32
C GLY A 21 5.18 -11.05 -1.15
N HIS A 22 4.18 -11.18 -2.00
CA HIS A 22 4.32 -11.04 -3.44
C HIS A 22 3.17 -10.25 -4.08
N TRP A 23 3.47 -9.63 -5.22
CA TRP A 23 2.49 -8.90 -6.02
C TRP A 23 1.85 -9.79 -7.07
N GLU A 24 0.55 -9.64 -7.24
CA GLU A 24 -0.26 -10.28 -8.26
C GLU A 24 -1.06 -9.23 -9.04
N HIS A 25 -0.91 -9.22 -10.36
CA HIS A 25 -1.73 -8.39 -11.23
C HIS A 25 -3.09 -9.06 -11.49
N LYS A 26 -4.19 -8.34 -11.25
CA LYS A 26 -5.57 -8.84 -11.40
C LYS A 26 -6.36 -8.12 -12.48
N GLY A 27 -5.68 -7.45 -13.42
CA GLY A 27 -6.30 -6.67 -14.48
C GLY A 27 -6.65 -5.27 -14.00
N ALA A 28 -7.77 -5.15 -13.26
CA ALA A 28 -8.28 -3.84 -12.80
C ALA A 28 -7.59 -3.31 -11.54
N TYR A 29 -6.82 -4.14 -10.84
CA TYR A 29 -6.13 -3.79 -9.62
C TYR A 29 -4.87 -4.62 -9.44
N GLU A 30 -3.98 -4.10 -8.60
CA GLU A 30 -2.80 -4.79 -8.12
C GLU A 30 -3.08 -5.32 -6.72
N MET A 31 -2.64 -6.56 -6.46
CA MET A 31 -2.84 -7.21 -5.18
C MET A 31 -1.49 -7.58 -4.57
N PHE A 32 -1.24 -7.22 -3.32
CA PHE A 32 -0.14 -7.78 -2.55
C PHE A 32 -0.67 -8.83 -1.59
N VAL A 33 -0.09 -10.02 -1.64
CA VAL A 33 -0.42 -11.16 -0.76
C VAL A 33 0.70 -11.29 0.26
N PHE A 34 0.34 -11.29 1.54
CA PHE A 34 1.30 -11.48 2.61
C PHE A 34 1.59 -12.99 2.79
N ASP A 35 2.86 -13.36 2.86
CA ASP A 35 3.31 -14.78 2.93
C ASP A 35 3.46 -15.30 4.38
N GLU A 36 2.96 -14.55 5.35
CA GLU A 36 3.03 -14.95 6.75
C GLU A 36 2.07 -16.12 7.01
N LYS A 37 2.59 -17.20 7.61
CA LYS A 37 1.92 -18.51 7.72
C LYS A 37 0.54 -18.51 8.43
N GLN A 38 0.13 -17.41 9.05
CA GLN A 38 -1.10 -17.32 9.84
C GLN A 38 -2.05 -16.23 9.38
N THR A 39 -1.76 -15.51 8.29
CA THR A 39 -2.61 -14.42 7.83
C THR A 39 -3.23 -14.69 6.48
N ASN A 40 -4.46 -14.23 6.30
CA ASN A 40 -5.15 -14.14 5.00
C ASN A 40 -5.12 -12.70 4.45
N LEU A 41 -4.23 -11.86 5.03
CA LEU A 41 -4.10 -10.45 4.72
C LEU A 41 -3.70 -10.26 3.25
N ARG A 42 -4.38 -9.32 2.61
CA ARG A 42 -4.15 -8.88 1.24
C ARG A 42 -4.35 -7.37 1.16
N LEU A 43 -3.53 -6.71 0.37
CA LEU A 43 -3.73 -5.32 -0.04
C LEU A 43 -4.20 -5.32 -1.48
N ASN A 44 -5.31 -4.64 -1.77
CA ASN A 44 -5.77 -4.37 -3.14
C ASN A 44 -5.65 -2.88 -3.43
N TRP A 45 -5.09 -2.53 -4.58
CA TRP A 45 -4.96 -1.17 -5.06
C TRP A 45 -5.48 -1.02 -6.50
N TRP A 46 -6.42 -0.08 -6.70
CA TRP A 46 -6.97 0.25 -8.01
C TRP A 46 -6.33 1.53 -8.55
N PRO A 47 -5.51 1.46 -9.62
CA PRO A 47 -4.82 2.63 -10.16
C PRO A 47 -5.78 3.72 -10.65
N ASP A 48 -6.91 3.33 -11.26
CA ASP A 48 -7.88 4.29 -11.83
C ASP A 48 -8.53 5.21 -10.78
N SER A 49 -8.67 4.75 -9.54
CA SER A 49 -9.32 5.49 -8.46
C SER A 49 -8.38 5.87 -7.31
N GLY A 50 -7.18 5.30 -7.32
CA GLY A 50 -6.25 5.31 -6.20
C GLY A 50 -6.74 4.56 -4.96
N ALA A 51 -7.85 3.84 -5.02
CA ALA A 51 -8.41 3.18 -3.83
C ALA A 51 -7.46 2.08 -3.33
N ILE A 52 -7.18 2.09 -2.02
CA ILE A 52 -6.49 1.01 -1.31
C ILE A 52 -7.45 0.40 -0.29
N THR A 53 -7.55 -0.93 -0.32
CA THR A 53 -8.24 -1.73 0.70
C THR A 53 -7.33 -2.83 1.23
N LEU A 54 -7.42 -3.08 2.53
CA LEU A 54 -6.83 -4.25 3.18
C LEU A 54 -7.95 -5.24 3.51
N VAL A 55 -7.74 -6.50 3.14
CA VAL A 55 -8.68 -7.60 3.35
C VAL A 55 -7.99 -8.66 4.18
N GLY A 56 -8.60 -9.09 5.27
CA GLY A 56 -8.07 -10.15 6.13
C GLY A 56 -8.69 -10.09 7.52
N ASP A 57 -8.12 -10.85 8.45
CA ASP A 57 -8.53 -10.85 9.85
C ASP A 57 -8.38 -9.45 10.47
N PRO A 58 -9.39 -8.95 11.21
CA PRO A 58 -9.38 -7.58 11.72
C PRO A 58 -8.18 -7.23 12.60
N ALA A 59 -7.72 -8.19 13.43
CA ALA A 59 -6.61 -7.99 14.35
C ALA A 59 -5.29 -7.66 13.62
N ASP A 60 -5.01 -8.38 12.53
CA ASP A 60 -3.85 -8.12 11.68
C ASP A 60 -4.08 -6.84 10.88
N ARG A 61 -5.23 -6.75 10.21
CA ARG A 61 -5.56 -5.66 9.28
C ARG A 61 -5.39 -4.28 9.90
N ASP A 62 -5.89 -4.07 11.12
CA ASP A 62 -5.93 -2.74 11.73
C ASP A 62 -4.52 -2.20 12.02
N SER A 63 -3.59 -3.09 12.41
CA SER A 63 -2.18 -2.72 12.68
C SER A 63 -1.46 -2.35 11.38
N TYR A 64 -1.61 -3.17 10.34
CA TYR A 64 -1.05 -2.90 9.02
C TYR A 64 -1.66 -1.66 8.36
N GLN A 65 -2.96 -1.44 8.55
CA GLN A 65 -3.66 -0.29 8.01
C GLN A 65 -3.12 1.01 8.60
N ALA A 66 -2.85 1.04 9.91
CA ALA A 66 -2.26 2.21 10.56
C ALA A 66 -0.83 2.49 10.08
N ALA A 67 0.01 1.47 9.97
CA ALA A 67 1.39 1.61 9.49
C ALA A 67 1.42 2.10 8.03
N LEU A 68 0.61 1.50 7.16
CA LEU A 68 0.53 1.88 5.75
C LEU A 68 0.00 3.31 5.58
N ALA A 69 -1.03 3.71 6.32
CA ALA A 69 -1.54 5.08 6.28
C ALA A 69 -0.44 6.11 6.60
N GLY A 70 0.35 5.86 7.64
CA GLY A 70 1.46 6.75 8.02
C GLY A 70 2.53 6.89 6.92
N LEU A 71 2.88 5.78 6.26
CA LEU A 71 3.85 5.82 5.15
C LEU A 71 3.29 6.52 3.90
N LEU A 72 2.01 6.32 3.58
CA LEU A 72 1.35 6.99 2.47
C LEU A 72 1.30 8.52 2.69
N ASP A 73 0.96 8.96 3.90
CA ASP A 73 0.96 10.38 4.25
C ASP A 73 2.37 10.99 4.19
N ALA A 74 3.39 10.27 4.65
CA ALA A 74 4.78 10.71 4.54
C ALA A 74 5.26 10.81 3.08
N SER A 75 4.87 9.86 2.23
CA SER A 75 5.25 9.86 0.80
C SER A 75 4.61 11.01 0.01
N THR A 76 3.36 11.35 0.33
CA THR A 76 2.63 12.45 -0.32
C THR A 76 3.10 13.82 0.17
N SER A 77 3.52 13.92 1.43
CA SER A 77 4.11 15.15 1.98
C SER A 77 5.51 15.47 1.44
N SER A 78 6.19 14.50 0.80
CA SER A 78 7.48 14.73 0.12
C SER A 78 7.33 15.40 -1.26
N ALA A 79 6.10 15.63 -1.73
CA ALA A 79 5.79 16.35 -2.96
C ALA A 79 5.33 17.79 -2.66
N ALA A 80 6.24 18.67 -2.25
CA ALA A 80 6.04 20.13 -2.20
C ALA A 80 7.18 20.84 -2.95
N PRO A 81 6.91 22.01 -3.57
CA PRO A 81 7.40 22.35 -4.91
C PRO A 81 8.85 22.81 -4.94
N ALA A 82 9.51 22.59 -6.08
CA ALA A 82 10.70 23.33 -6.46
C ALA A 82 10.40 24.83 -6.36
N HIS A 83 11.01 25.49 -5.37
CA HIS A 83 11.05 26.93 -5.29
C HIS A 83 12.10 27.38 -6.31
N GLU A 84 11.65 27.84 -7.48
CA GLU A 84 12.51 28.65 -8.36
C GLU A 84 12.91 29.92 -7.58
N SER A 85 14.20 30.21 -7.55
CA SER A 85 14.81 31.47 -7.11
C SER A 85 15.71 32.00 -8.22
#